data_AF-A0A7X1LNH5-F1
#
_entry.id   AF-A0A7X1LNH5-F1
#
_cell.length_a   1.000
_cell.length_b   1.000
_cell.length_c   1.000
_cell.angle_alpha   90.00
_cell.angle_beta   90.00
_cell.angle_gamma   90.00
#
_symmetry.space_group_name_H-M   'P 1'
#
loop_
_entity.id
_entity.type
_entity.pdbx_description
1 polymer ?
#
loop_
_entity_poly.entity_id
_entity_poly.type
_entity_poly.pdbx_seq_one_letter_code
_entity_poly.pdbx_strand_id
1 'polypeptide(L)'
;MRFSVSGLCIQVKSPTCKITDDSKNINVFLGRHNKTAFTGLNSTTAPVPFNINLTNCENVGSVFMQFNATVDSAVAANEVIKIDDQPEGASGLGVQILSAGGSLVPLNR
;
A
#
# COMPACT_ATOMS: atom_id res chain seq x y z
N MET A 1 -34.35 -3.65 -41.92
CA MET A 1 -33.02 -4.01 -42.48
C MET A 1 -32.34 -4.94 -41.51
N ARG A 2 -31.98 -6.16 -41.96
CA ARG A 2 -31.18 -7.12 -41.17
C ARG A 2 -29.78 -7.10 -41.75
N PHE A 3 -28.80 -6.66 -40.96
CA PHE A 3 -27.39 -6.72 -41.35
C PHE A 3 -26.80 -8.01 -40.78
N SER A 4 -26.38 -8.92 -41.65
CA SER A 4 -25.55 -10.07 -41.29
C SER A 4 -24.13 -9.74 -41.76
N VAL A 5 -23.23 -9.49 -40.81
CA VAL A 5 -21.81 -9.23 -41.08
C VAL A 5 -21.00 -10.45 -40.66
N SER A 6 -20.52 -11.22 -41.64
CA SER A 6 -19.51 -12.24 -41.43
C SER A 6 -18.19 -11.56 -41.08
N GLY A 7 -17.70 -11.73 -39.84
CA GLY A 7 -16.46 -11.12 -39.34
C GLY A 7 -16.62 -10.25 -38.08
N LEU A 8 -17.83 -10.07 -37.55
CA LEU A 8 -18.00 -9.41 -36.25
C LEU A 8 -17.56 -10.36 -35.12
N CYS A 9 -16.45 -10.03 -34.45
CA CYS A 9 -16.02 -10.71 -33.22
C CYS A 9 -16.32 -9.82 -32.02
N ILE A 10 -17.10 -10.32 -31.07
CA ILE A 10 -17.41 -9.63 -29.82
C ILE A 10 -16.49 -10.20 -28.73
N GLN A 11 -15.73 -9.33 -28.06
CA GLN A 11 -14.88 -9.71 -26.93
C GLN A 11 -15.28 -8.93 -25.67
N VAL A 12 -15.49 -9.66 -24.57
CA VAL A 12 -15.66 -9.08 -23.25
C VAL A 12 -14.28 -8.82 -22.67
N LYS A 13 -13.98 -7.54 -22.40
CA LYS A 13 -12.77 -7.15 -21.67
C LYS A 13 -13.15 -6.76 -20.24
N SER A 14 -12.47 -7.33 -19.25
CA SER A 14 -12.57 -6.87 -17.87
C SER A 14 -11.73 -5.60 -17.67
N PRO A 15 -12.20 -4.64 -16.85
CA PRO A 15 -11.35 -3.56 -16.37
C PRO A 15 -10.09 -4.11 -15.70
N THR A 16 -8.92 -3.65 -16.13
CA THR A 16 -7.64 -4.14 -15.59
C THR A 16 -6.56 -3.07 -15.64
N CYS A 17 -5.61 -3.15 -14.71
CA CYS A 17 -4.35 -2.41 -14.70
C CYS A 17 -3.23 -3.40 -14.39
N LYS A 18 -2.02 -3.10 -14.87
CA LYS A 18 -0.81 -3.86 -14.51
C LYS A 18 0.01 -3.07 -13.49
N ILE A 19 0.50 -3.74 -12.45
CA ILE A 19 1.50 -3.16 -11.55
C ILE A 19 2.84 -3.14 -12.29
N THR A 20 3.52 -1.99 -12.28
CA THR A 20 4.85 -1.87 -12.89
C THR A 20 5.89 -2.71 -12.13
N ASP A 21 6.97 -3.12 -12.79
CA ASP A 21 7.94 -4.04 -12.17
C ASP A 21 8.63 -3.45 -10.93
N ASP A 22 8.91 -2.15 -10.94
CA ASP A 22 9.45 -1.38 -9.81
C ASP A 22 8.47 -1.27 -8.64
N SER A 23 7.16 -1.36 -8.89
CA SER A 23 6.12 -1.28 -7.86
C SER A 23 5.71 -2.64 -7.28
N LYS A 24 6.20 -3.74 -7.85
CA LYS A 24 5.97 -5.09 -7.29
C LYS A 24 6.74 -5.33 -6.00
N ASN A 25 7.93 -4.72 -5.87
CA ASN A 25 8.79 -4.83 -4.70
C ASN A 25 9.39 -3.46 -4.38
N ILE A 26 8.73 -2.71 -3.49
CA ILE A 26 9.15 -1.37 -3.10
C ILE A 26 9.95 -1.46 -1.80
N ASN A 27 11.19 -0.97 -1.83
CA ASN A 27 11.99 -0.79 -0.62
C ASN A 27 11.92 0.69 -0.19
N VAL A 28 11.39 0.95 1.00
CA VAL A 28 11.28 2.30 1.56
C VAL A 28 12.28 2.46 2.70
N PHE A 29 13.31 3.27 2.49
CA PHE A 29 14.28 3.57 3.54
C PHE A 29 13.73 4.66 4.47
N LEU A 30 13.21 4.24 5.63
CA LEU A 30 12.64 5.15 6.63
C LEU A 30 13.70 6.04 7.32
N GLY A 31 14.99 5.77 7.11
CA GLY A 31 16.08 6.51 7.73
C GLY A 31 16.46 6.01 9.12
N ARG A 32 17.38 6.72 9.75
CA ARG A 32 17.84 6.45 11.12
C ARG A 32 17.39 7.58 12.03
N HIS A 33 16.61 7.23 13.05
CA HIS A 33 16.01 8.20 13.97
C HIS A 33 16.58 8.02 15.37
N ASN A 34 16.83 9.13 16.06
CA ASN A 34 17.21 9.09 17.47
C ASN A 34 15.98 8.69 18.30
N LYS A 35 16.19 7.93 19.39
CA LYS A 35 15.15 7.60 20.36
C LYS A 35 14.42 8.86 20.87
N THR A 36 15.11 9.99 20.99
CA THR A 36 14.53 11.27 21.42
C THR A 36 13.51 11.86 20.43
N ALA A 37 13.45 11.36 19.19
CA ALA A 37 12.41 11.73 18.23
C ALA A 37 11.04 11.15 18.62
N PHE A 38 11.00 10.14 19.48
CA PHE A 38 9.78 9.48 19.93
C PHE A 38 9.50 9.87 21.38
N THR A 39 8.61 10.84 21.58
CA THR A 39 8.31 11.43 22.90
C THR A 39 7.18 10.71 23.65
N GLY A 40 6.59 9.66 23.07
CA GLY A 40 5.50 8.89 23.67
C GLY A 40 4.62 8.22 22.63
N LEU A 41 3.46 7.70 23.07
CA LEU A 41 2.46 7.14 22.17
C LEU A 41 2.04 8.18 21.12
N ASN A 42 1.84 7.71 19.88
CA ASN A 42 1.48 8.53 18.72
C ASN A 42 2.55 9.56 18.28
N SER A 43 3.78 9.52 18.83
CA SER A 43 4.90 10.25 18.25
C SER A 43 5.38 9.57 16.97
N THR A 44 5.57 10.34 15.90
CA THR A 44 5.97 9.86 14.58
C THR A 44 7.13 10.67 14.03
N THR A 45 7.84 10.10 13.07
CA THR A 45 8.89 10.80 12.32
C THR A 45 8.30 11.37 11.02
N ALA A 46 9.08 12.17 10.30
CA ALA A 46 8.64 12.70 9.02
C ALA A 46 8.30 11.56 8.02
N PRO A 47 7.14 11.61 7.35
CA PRO A 47 6.76 10.59 6.37
C PRO A 47 7.76 10.50 5.21
N VAL A 48 8.05 9.27 4.77
CA VAL A 48 8.84 9.01 3.56
C VAL A 48 7.89 8.61 2.43
N PRO A 49 7.79 9.41 1.35
CA PRO A 49 6.86 9.11 0.26
C PRO A 49 7.35 7.93 -0.58
N PHE A 50 6.42 7.10 -1.02
CA PHE A 50 6.62 6.07 -2.03
C PHE A 50 5.37 6.00 -2.93
N ASN A 51 5.51 5.45 -4.13
CA ASN A 51 4.42 5.34 -5.10
C ASN A 51 4.24 3.89 -5.54
N ILE A 52 2.97 3.50 -5.74
CA ILE A 52 2.61 2.24 -6.41
C ILE A 52 2.10 2.62 -7.80
N ASN A 53 2.91 2.35 -8.82
CA ASN A 53 2.61 2.73 -10.19
C ASN A 53 1.83 1.62 -10.91
N LEU A 54 0.80 2.04 -11.63
CA LEU A 54 -0.02 1.19 -12.49
C LEU A 54 0.15 1.63 -13.94
N THR A 55 0.23 0.66 -14.85
CA THR A 55 0.34 0.85 -16.29
C THR A 55 -0.72 0.03 -17.02
N ASN A 56 -0.93 0.33 -18.31
CA ASN A 56 -1.85 -0.40 -19.19
C ASN A 56 -3.26 -0.55 -18.59
N CYS A 57 -3.78 0.52 -17.99
CA CYS A 57 -5.14 0.54 -17.44
C CYS A 57 -6.17 0.62 -18.57
N GLU A 58 -7.03 -0.40 -18.71
CA GLU A 58 -8.10 -0.45 -19.70
C GLU A 58 -9.46 -0.43 -18.99
N ASN A 59 -10.30 0.58 -19.27
CA ASN A 59 -11.67 0.70 -18.75
C ASN A 59 -11.82 0.69 -17.21
N VAL A 60 -10.78 1.12 -16.49
CA VAL A 60 -10.79 1.18 -15.02
C VAL A 60 -11.27 2.55 -14.54
N GLY A 61 -12.39 2.59 -13.81
CA GLY A 61 -12.89 3.81 -13.16
C GLY A 61 -12.26 4.09 -11.80
N SER A 62 -11.96 3.02 -11.04
CA SER A 62 -11.27 3.09 -9.76
C SER A 62 -10.49 1.79 -9.49
N VAL A 63 -9.43 1.90 -8.69
CA VAL A 63 -8.66 0.75 -8.19
C VAL A 63 -8.78 0.71 -6.68
N PHE A 64 -9.10 -0.46 -6.15
CA PHE A 64 -9.09 -0.72 -4.72
C PHE A 64 -7.80 -1.44 -4.36
N MET A 65 -7.12 -0.97 -3.30
CA MET A 65 -5.88 -1.55 -2.80
C MET A 65 -6.08 -1.97 -1.36
N GLN A 66 -5.63 -3.19 -1.05
CA GLN A 66 -5.57 -3.73 0.29
C GLN A 66 -4.11 -3.92 0.69
N PHE A 67 -3.76 -3.46 1.87
CA PHE A 67 -2.43 -3.64 2.45
C PHE A 67 -2.50 -4.72 3.51
N ASN A 68 -1.82 -5.84 3.24
CA ASN A 68 -1.74 -6.95 4.17
C ASN A 68 -0.38 -6.95 4.88
N ALA A 69 -0.41 -7.01 6.21
CA ALA A 69 0.79 -6.97 7.04
C ALA A 69 0.55 -7.60 8.40
N THR A 70 1.63 -8.02 9.05
CA THR A 70 1.61 -8.36 10.47
C THR A 70 1.40 -7.09 11.28
N VAL A 71 0.25 -6.99 11.93
CA VAL A 71 -0.09 -5.84 12.78
C VAL A 71 0.65 -5.91 14.11
N ASP A 72 0.98 -4.76 14.68
CA ASP A 72 1.42 -4.67 16.07
C ASP A 72 0.22 -4.91 17.01
N SER A 73 0.21 -6.05 17.67
CA SER A 73 -0.86 -6.45 18.60
C SER A 73 -0.99 -5.55 19.84
N ALA A 74 0.01 -4.71 20.13
CA ALA A 74 -0.06 -3.73 21.21
C ALA A 74 -0.99 -2.54 20.88
N VAL A 75 -1.33 -2.35 19.60
CA VAL A 75 -2.21 -1.29 19.14
C VAL A 75 -3.52 -1.90 18.65
N ALA A 76 -4.65 -1.51 19.26
CA ALA A 76 -5.97 -2.04 18.91
C ALA A 76 -6.41 -1.69 17.48
N ALA A 77 -5.87 -0.61 16.91
CA ALA A 77 -6.10 -0.22 15.53
C ALA A 77 -5.19 -1.03 14.60
N ASN A 78 -5.77 -1.71 13.60
CA ASN A 78 -5.04 -2.45 12.56
C ASN A 78 -4.36 -1.49 11.57
N GLU A 79 -3.54 -0.57 12.04
CA GLU A 79 -2.94 0.52 11.24
C GLU A 79 -1.42 0.62 11.43
N VAL A 80 -0.87 -0.17 12.36
CA VAL A 80 0.55 -0.21 12.70
C VAL A 80 1.12 -1.57 12.29
N ILE A 81 2.08 -1.54 11.38
CA ILE A 81 2.88 -2.69 10.96
C ILE A 81 3.92 -2.96 12.05
N LYS A 82 4.01 -4.20 12.49
CA LYS A 82 5.02 -4.67 13.43
C LYS A 82 6.40 -4.65 12.76
N ILE A 83 7.41 -4.13 13.44
CA ILE A 83 8.81 -4.27 13.01
C ILE A 83 9.24 -5.73 13.21
N ASP A 84 10.03 -6.27 12.28
CA ASP A 84 10.54 -7.64 12.37
C ASP A 84 11.29 -7.89 13.68
N ASP A 85 11.02 -9.04 14.29
CA ASP A 85 11.70 -9.45 15.52
C ASP A 85 13.16 -9.80 15.21
N GLN A 86 14.09 -8.96 15.66
CA GLN A 86 15.53 -9.16 15.53
C GLN A 86 16.19 -9.01 16.91
N PRO A 87 17.28 -9.76 17.22
CA PRO A 87 17.92 -9.71 18.54
C PRO A 87 18.35 -8.31 19.00
N GLU A 88 18.72 -7.44 18.06
CA GLU A 88 19.10 -6.04 18.30
C GLU A 88 18.10 -5.05 17.66
N GLY A 89 16.87 -5.53 17.41
CA GLY A 89 15.79 -4.73 16.84
C GLY A 89 15.27 -3.65 17.80
N ALA A 90 14.64 -2.62 17.23
CA ALA A 90 13.97 -1.60 18.02
C ALA A 90 12.70 -2.17 18.67
N SER A 91 12.46 -1.82 19.94
CA SER A 91 11.26 -2.18 20.69
C SER A 91 10.35 -0.97 20.91
N GLY A 92 9.03 -1.17 20.91
CA GLY A 92 8.05 -0.11 21.18
C GLY A 92 7.82 0.84 20.01
N LEU A 93 8.20 0.43 18.80
CA LEU A 93 8.01 1.17 17.55
C LEU A 93 7.30 0.28 16.53
N GLY A 94 6.57 0.93 15.63
CA GLY A 94 5.93 0.31 14.46
C GLY A 94 5.97 1.26 13.27
N VAL A 95 5.45 0.79 12.14
CA VAL A 95 5.39 1.57 10.89
C VAL A 95 3.95 1.76 10.47
N GLN A 96 3.58 2.98 10.09
CA GLN A 96 2.26 3.29 9.55
C GLN A 96 2.36 3.65 8.07
N ILE A 97 1.32 3.33 7.31
CA ILE A 97 1.18 3.78 5.91
C ILE A 97 0.12 4.86 5.88
N LEU A 98 0.46 5.97 5.24
CA LEU A 98 -0.44 7.10 5.00
C LEU A 98 -0.88 7.07 3.54
N SER A 99 -2.16 7.33 3.29
CA SER A 99 -2.63 7.65 1.94
C SER A 99 -2.10 9.02 1.52
N ALA A 100 -2.18 9.32 0.22
CA ALA A 100 -1.79 10.64 -0.29
C ALA A 100 -2.57 11.81 0.37
N GLY A 101 -3.77 11.54 0.91
CA GLY A 101 -4.58 12.51 1.66
C GLY A 101 -4.18 12.65 3.13
N GLY A 102 -3.15 11.92 3.60
CA GLY A 102 -2.68 11.97 4.98
C GLY A 102 -3.48 11.13 5.98
N SER A 103 -4.43 10.32 5.50
CA SER A 103 -5.18 9.38 6.35
C SER A 103 -4.41 8.07 6.54
N LEU A 104 -4.52 7.46 7.72
CA LEU A 104 -3.96 6.13 7.97
C LEU A 104 -4.62 5.08 7.08
N VAL A 105 -3.82 4.16 6.57
CA VAL A 105 -4.28 3.05 5.76
C VAL A 105 -4.59 1.86 6.68
N PRO A 106 -5.82 1.34 6.69
CA PRO A 106 -6.14 0.15 7.45
C PRO A 106 -5.48 -1.08 6.83
N LEU A 107 -4.99 -1.96 7.70
CA LEU A 107 -4.31 -3.20 7.35
C LEU A 107 -5.28 -4.38 7.45
N ASN A 108 -5.14 -5.32 6.52
CA ASN A 108 -5.94 -6.55 6.46
C ASN A 108 -7.46 -6.28 6.32
N ARG A 109 -7.83 -5.29 5.50
CA ARG A 109 -9.21 -4.87 5.23
C ARG A 109 -9.51 -4.75 3.74
#